data_AF-A0A6L7JIP3-F1
#
_entry.id   AF-A0A6L7JIP3-F1
#
_cell.length_a   1.000
_cell.length_b   1.000
_cell.length_c   1.000
_cell.angle_alpha   90.00
_cell.angle_beta   90.00
_cell.angle_gamma   90.00
#
_symmetry.space_group_name_H-M   'P 1'
#
loop_
_entity.id
_entity.type
_entity.pdbx_description
1 polymer ?
#
loop_
_entity_poly.entity_id
_entity_poly.type
_entity_poly.pdbx_seq_one_letter_code
_entity_poly.pdbx_strand_id
1 'polypeptide(L)'
;MRLKSAQGLINRDKFDDWQISLIHEKKIESSNQRVAERNQWELERVMEAGPSSVRDYMLKNLGLGIEERDEAERLVPRLPNPLTPAEMQRLPIYVEQELAKCLREVTPVQAADPAFWTLCHAIWIGNWMFEEDVGSAFMVGSRDRTSDQRARNFLRSVGGLKKVRGNVSVLEDCQISAAWWRCRIAEIASRAARDNGESLSCAEAHGVLWHNGVWKDNLARWSLKCVTVLCAPQALAAVVSVLFRHGLATKQGDAKRQVQAVMRAVARVSYNYSVHSMDWAQLVAAVEDGLAHSDQINMIHEADESE
;
A
#
# COMPACT_ATOMS: atom_id res chain seq x y z
N MET A 1 -13.10 27.21 14.09
CA MET A 1 -13.75 25.87 14.07
C MET A 1 -12.76 24.92 13.41
N ARG A 2 -12.13 24.00 14.17
CA ARG A 2 -11.19 23.03 13.59
C ARG A 2 -12.02 21.94 12.90
N LEU A 3 -11.91 21.79 11.59
CA LEU A 3 -12.50 20.67 10.86
C LEU A 3 -11.94 19.38 11.48
N LYS A 4 -12.80 18.49 11.97
CA LYS A 4 -12.37 17.14 12.35
C LYS A 4 -11.85 16.48 11.09
N SER A 5 -10.67 15.86 11.16
CA SER A 5 -10.23 14.98 10.08
C SER A 5 -11.09 13.71 10.13
N ALA A 6 -11.30 13.07 8.98
CA ALA A 6 -12.02 11.79 8.92
C ALA A 6 -11.45 10.73 9.89
N GLN A 7 -10.14 10.83 10.18
CA GLN A 7 -9.42 9.97 11.12
C GLN A 7 -9.84 10.15 12.58
N GLY A 8 -10.33 11.35 12.96
CA GLY A 8 -10.82 11.65 14.30
C GLY A 8 -12.25 11.15 14.57
N LEU A 9 -12.94 10.63 13.56
CA LEU A 9 -14.29 10.06 13.69
C LEU A 9 -14.27 8.55 13.98
N ILE A 10 -13.15 7.87 13.70
CA ILE A 10 -13.07 6.42 13.70
C ILE A 10 -12.64 5.90 15.07
N ASN A 11 -13.36 4.91 15.60
CA ASN A 11 -12.91 4.18 16.78
C ASN A 11 -11.93 3.07 16.36
N ARG A 12 -10.63 3.36 16.47
CA ARG A 12 -9.55 2.45 16.05
C ARG A 12 -9.54 1.12 16.79
N ASP A 13 -9.79 1.13 18.10
CA ASP A 13 -9.74 -0.09 18.91
C ASP A 13 -10.88 -1.04 18.50
N LYS A 14 -12.09 -0.51 18.29
CA LYS A 14 -13.22 -1.29 17.77
C LYS A 14 -12.93 -1.87 16.39
N PHE A 15 -12.31 -1.08 15.52
CA PHE A 15 -11.94 -1.53 14.19
C PHE A 15 -10.90 -2.65 14.23
N ASP A 16 -9.84 -2.48 15.02
CA ASP A 16 -8.79 -3.49 15.20
C ASP A 16 -9.37 -4.79 15.80
N ASP A 17 -10.23 -4.69 16.83
CA ASP A 17 -10.93 -5.83 17.43
C ASP A 17 -11.82 -6.56 16.41
N TRP A 18 -12.56 -5.80 15.59
CA TRP A 18 -13.39 -6.38 14.52
C TRP A 18 -12.54 -7.10 13.47
N GLN A 19 -11.44 -6.49 13.01
CA GLN A 19 -10.52 -7.12 12.05
C GLN A 19 -9.96 -8.45 12.59
N ILE A 20 -9.54 -8.47 13.86
CA ILE A 20 -9.02 -9.67 14.52
C ILE A 20 -10.11 -10.73 14.65
N SER A 21 -11.33 -10.32 14.99
CA SER A 21 -12.47 -11.22 15.16
C SER A 21 -12.87 -11.97 13.89
N LEU A 22 -12.42 -11.52 12.71
CA LEU A 22 -12.69 -12.14 11.42
C LEU A 22 -11.66 -13.21 11.03
N ILE A 23 -10.58 -13.41 11.80
CA ILE A 23 -9.45 -14.26 11.41
C ILE A 23 -9.40 -15.51 12.28
N HIS A 24 -9.36 -16.70 11.65
CA HIS A 24 -9.10 -17.94 12.37
C HIS A 24 -7.64 -18.04 12.81
N GLU A 25 -7.38 -17.96 14.11
CA GLU A 25 -6.10 -18.36 14.68
C GLU A 25 -6.10 -19.84 15.04
N LYS A 26 -5.28 -20.64 14.34
CA LYS A 26 -5.09 -22.09 14.59
C LYS A 26 -4.66 -22.47 16.02
N LYS A 27 -4.32 -21.49 16.87
CA LYS A 27 -3.81 -21.69 18.23
C LYS A 27 -4.76 -21.21 19.34
N ILE A 28 -5.93 -20.68 19.00
CA ILE A 28 -6.86 -20.09 19.99
C ILE A 28 -7.99 -21.08 20.32
N GLU A 29 -8.46 -21.01 21.57
CA GLU A 29 -9.60 -21.76 22.13
C GLU A 29 -10.83 -21.82 21.21
N SER A 30 -11.59 -22.92 21.34
CA SER A 30 -12.79 -23.23 20.52
C SER A 30 -13.90 -22.17 20.57
N SER A 31 -13.93 -21.32 21.60
CA SER A 31 -14.88 -20.21 21.75
C SER A 31 -14.66 -19.11 20.71
N ASN A 32 -13.40 -18.71 20.48
CA ASN A 32 -13.05 -17.65 19.53
C ASN A 32 -13.20 -18.12 18.08
N GLN A 33 -13.04 -19.42 17.83
CA GLN A 33 -13.30 -20.01 16.53
C GLN A 33 -14.76 -19.81 16.09
N ARG A 34 -15.73 -20.03 16.99
CA ARG A 34 -17.16 -19.82 16.68
C ARG A 34 -17.50 -18.36 16.41
N VAL A 35 -16.83 -17.43 17.08
CA VAL A 35 -17.00 -15.98 16.84
C VAL A 35 -16.52 -15.62 15.44
N ALA A 36 -15.35 -16.12 15.04
CA ALA A 36 -14.81 -15.90 13.70
C ALA A 36 -15.71 -16.46 12.60
N GLU A 37 -16.17 -17.72 12.73
CA GLU A 37 -17.10 -18.34 11.77
C GLU A 37 -18.38 -17.52 11.63
N ARG A 38 -18.95 -17.07 12.75
CA ARG A 38 -20.16 -16.24 12.75
C ARG A 38 -19.93 -14.90 12.05
N ASN A 39 -18.83 -14.21 12.36
CA ASN A 39 -18.55 -12.89 11.79
C ASN A 39 -18.23 -12.99 10.29
N GLN A 40 -17.54 -14.05 9.86
CA GLN A 40 -17.29 -14.33 8.44
C GLN A 40 -18.59 -14.62 7.69
N TRP A 41 -19.47 -15.45 8.25
CA TRP A 41 -20.78 -15.73 7.66
C TRP A 41 -21.64 -14.46 7.55
N GLU A 42 -21.63 -13.61 8.58
CA GLU A 42 -22.33 -12.33 8.53
C GLU A 42 -21.77 -11.40 7.46
N LEU A 43 -20.45 -11.32 7.31
CA LEU A 43 -19.81 -10.56 6.24
C LEU A 43 -20.24 -11.06 4.86
N GLU A 44 -20.26 -12.37 4.65
CA GLU A 44 -20.73 -12.99 3.39
C GLU A 44 -22.19 -12.62 3.10
N ARG A 45 -23.07 -12.74 4.11
CA ARG A 45 -24.48 -12.37 3.99
C ARG A 45 -24.67 -10.89 3.64
N VAL A 46 -23.90 -10.01 4.26
CA VAL A 46 -23.93 -8.57 3.99
C VAL A 46 -23.46 -8.27 2.56
N MET A 47 -22.44 -8.98 2.08
CA MET A 47 -21.95 -8.83 0.71
C MET A 47 -22.98 -9.29 -0.32
N GLU A 48 -23.70 -10.38 -0.06
CA GLU A 48 -24.83 -10.84 -0.90
C GLU A 48 -25.99 -9.83 -0.91
N ALA A 49 -26.20 -9.09 0.18
CA ALA A 49 -27.22 -8.06 0.27
C ALA A 49 -26.86 -6.74 -0.44
N GLY A 50 -25.65 -6.64 -1.02
CA GLY A 50 -25.25 -5.55 -1.90
C GLY A 50 -24.49 -4.38 -1.24
N PRO A 51 -24.08 -3.38 -2.05
CA PRO A 51 -23.11 -2.36 -1.64
C PRO A 51 -23.54 -1.48 -0.45
N SER A 52 -24.81 -1.06 -0.40
CA SER A 52 -25.32 -0.25 0.71
C SER A 52 -25.23 -1.01 2.05
N SER A 53 -25.54 -2.31 2.04
CA SER A 53 -25.44 -3.18 3.22
C SER A 53 -23.98 -3.29 3.69
N VAL A 54 -23.05 -3.45 2.75
CA VAL A 54 -21.59 -3.49 3.03
C VAL A 54 -21.12 -2.19 3.65
N ARG A 55 -21.49 -1.03 3.08
CA ARG A 55 -21.19 0.29 3.66
C ARG A 55 -21.67 0.35 5.10
N ASP A 56 -22.96 0.08 5.33
CA ASP A 56 -23.57 0.27 6.64
C ASP A 56 -22.96 -0.65 7.70
N TYR A 57 -22.62 -1.88 7.30
CA TYR A 57 -21.90 -2.84 8.12
C TYR A 57 -20.48 -2.35 8.46
N MET A 58 -19.70 -1.87 7.48
CA MET A 58 -18.35 -1.36 7.71
C MET A 58 -18.37 -0.11 8.61
N LEU A 59 -19.25 0.86 8.34
CA LEU A 59 -19.38 2.08 9.15
C LEU A 59 -19.76 1.77 10.60
N LYS A 60 -20.65 0.78 10.81
CA LYS A 60 -20.97 0.29 12.15
C LYS A 60 -19.74 -0.27 12.87
N ASN A 61 -18.92 -1.07 12.19
CA ASN A 61 -17.72 -1.68 12.78
C ASN A 61 -16.57 -0.69 13.01
N LEU A 62 -16.55 0.43 12.27
CA LEU A 62 -15.70 1.60 12.56
C LEU A 62 -16.19 2.41 13.77
N GLY A 63 -17.36 2.07 14.31
CA GLY A 63 -17.95 2.71 15.48
C GLY A 63 -18.77 3.96 15.20
N LEU A 64 -19.08 4.26 13.93
CA LEU A 64 -19.78 5.49 13.55
C LEU A 64 -21.30 5.39 13.76
N GLY A 65 -21.83 6.29 14.58
CA GLY A 65 -23.26 6.56 14.71
C GLY A 65 -23.84 7.27 13.50
N ILE A 66 -25.17 7.42 13.43
CA ILE A 66 -25.85 7.99 12.25
C ILE A 66 -25.33 9.39 11.90
N GLU A 67 -25.22 10.29 12.88
CA GLU A 67 -24.76 11.66 12.66
C GLU A 67 -23.30 11.73 12.17
N GLU A 68 -22.44 10.83 12.65
CA GLU A 68 -21.02 10.77 12.27
C GLU A 68 -20.83 10.21 10.85
N ARG A 69 -21.79 9.43 10.34
CA ARG A 69 -21.77 8.92 8.96
C ARG A 69 -21.93 10.04 7.95
N ASP A 70 -22.87 10.96 8.18
CA ASP A 70 -23.08 12.11 7.31
C ASP A 70 -21.85 13.03 7.29
N GLU A 71 -21.18 13.20 8.44
CA GLU A 71 -19.92 13.94 8.52
C GLU A 71 -18.81 13.20 7.74
N ALA A 72 -18.69 11.88 7.91
CA ALA A 72 -17.70 11.09 7.21
C ALA A 72 -17.88 11.10 5.68
N GLU A 73 -19.12 11.01 5.18
CA GLU A 73 -19.42 11.08 3.74
C GLU A 73 -19.01 12.41 3.11
N ARG A 74 -19.00 13.51 3.87
CA ARG A 74 -18.51 14.81 3.40
C ARG A 74 -16.98 14.90 3.40
N LEU A 75 -16.31 14.19 4.30
CA LEU A 75 -14.86 14.24 4.48
C LEU A 75 -14.11 13.24 3.58
N VAL A 76 -14.76 12.17 3.13
CA VAL A 76 -14.15 11.18 2.24
C VAL A 76 -13.94 11.78 0.84
N PRO A 77 -12.72 11.73 0.29
CA PRO A 77 -12.46 12.18 -1.08
C PRO A 77 -13.31 11.42 -2.09
N ARG A 78 -13.85 12.11 -3.10
CA ARG A 78 -14.65 11.47 -4.15
C ARG A 78 -13.76 10.94 -5.26
N LEU A 79 -14.07 9.75 -5.75
CA LEU A 79 -13.48 9.24 -6.99
C LEU A 79 -14.23 9.85 -8.20
N PRO A 80 -13.57 10.04 -9.35
CA PRO A 80 -14.17 10.73 -10.49
C PRO A 80 -15.09 9.81 -11.31
N ASN A 81 -14.78 8.51 -11.37
CA ASN A 81 -15.56 7.48 -12.05
C ASN A 81 -15.58 6.20 -11.22
N PRO A 82 -16.59 5.33 -11.41
CA PRO A 82 -16.53 3.98 -10.90
C PRO A 82 -15.30 3.23 -11.43
N LEU A 83 -14.60 2.50 -10.57
CA LEU A 83 -13.52 1.60 -11.01
C LEU A 83 -14.12 0.26 -11.45
N THR A 84 -13.64 -0.25 -12.58
CA THR A 84 -13.98 -1.60 -13.07
C THR A 84 -13.36 -2.67 -12.15
N PRO A 85 -13.88 -3.92 -12.15
CA PRO A 85 -13.30 -5.00 -11.37
C PRO A 85 -11.83 -5.28 -11.72
N ALA A 86 -11.44 -5.09 -12.99
CA ALA A 86 -10.06 -5.26 -13.45
C ALA A 86 -9.13 -4.18 -12.86
N GLU A 87 -9.57 -2.92 -12.86
CA GLU A 87 -8.80 -1.81 -12.27
C GLU A 87 -8.67 -1.98 -10.74
N MET A 88 -9.71 -2.49 -10.07
CA MET A 88 -9.65 -2.78 -8.64
C MET A 88 -8.62 -3.84 -8.27
N GLN A 89 -8.41 -4.84 -9.13
CA GLN A 89 -7.38 -5.86 -8.94
C GLN A 89 -5.99 -5.34 -9.29
N ARG A 90 -5.90 -4.52 -10.33
CA ARG A 90 -4.64 -3.95 -10.83
C ARG A 90 -4.89 -2.56 -11.40
N LEU A 91 -4.61 -1.53 -10.61
CA LEU A 91 -4.84 -0.14 -10.99
C LEU A 91 -3.89 0.27 -12.12
N PRO A 92 -4.33 0.45 -13.38
CA PRO A 92 -3.41 0.89 -14.43
C PRO A 92 -2.87 2.30 -14.12
N ILE A 93 -1.73 2.65 -14.72
CA ILE A 93 -1.01 3.92 -14.43
C ILE A 93 -1.92 5.15 -14.53
N TYR A 94 -2.81 5.21 -15.52
CA TYR A 94 -3.72 6.35 -15.67
C TYR A 94 -4.71 6.46 -14.50
N VAL A 95 -5.21 5.34 -13.96
CA VAL A 95 -6.08 5.33 -12.78
C VAL A 95 -5.30 5.80 -11.55
N GLU A 96 -4.05 5.36 -11.38
CA GLU A 96 -3.23 5.80 -10.24
C GLU A 96 -3.04 7.30 -10.21
N GLN A 97 -2.76 7.89 -11.37
CA GLN A 97 -2.57 9.32 -11.53
C GLN A 97 -3.85 10.11 -11.23
N GLU A 98 -5.01 9.62 -11.67
CA GLU A 98 -6.30 10.23 -11.33
C GLU A 98 -6.63 10.08 -9.83
N LEU A 99 -6.40 8.91 -9.25
CA LEU A 99 -6.54 8.69 -7.81
C LEU A 99 -5.65 9.65 -7.00
N ALA A 100 -4.39 9.82 -7.40
CA ALA A 100 -3.46 10.74 -6.75
C ALA A 100 -3.94 12.20 -6.79
N LYS A 101 -4.57 12.63 -7.90
CA LYS A 101 -5.19 13.96 -7.99
C LYS A 101 -6.36 14.10 -7.02
N CYS A 102 -7.26 13.12 -6.97
CA CYS A 102 -8.41 13.12 -6.06
C CYS A 102 -8.02 13.05 -4.58
N LEU A 103 -6.89 12.41 -4.28
CA LEU A 103 -6.40 12.16 -2.93
C LEU A 103 -5.25 13.09 -2.53
N ARG A 104 -5.08 14.21 -3.23
CA ARG A 104 -3.98 15.16 -2.99
C ARG A 104 -3.93 15.69 -1.55
N GLU A 105 -5.09 15.90 -0.94
CA GLU A 105 -5.23 16.42 0.42
C GLU A 105 -5.04 15.35 1.52
N VAL A 106 -4.92 14.07 1.14
CA VAL A 106 -4.66 13.00 2.10
C VAL A 106 -3.25 13.16 2.64
N THR A 107 -3.12 13.26 3.96
CA THR A 107 -1.79 13.35 4.59
C THR A 107 -1.13 11.97 4.68
N PRO A 108 0.22 11.88 4.75
CA PRO A 108 0.92 10.62 4.99
C PRO A 108 0.42 9.86 6.24
N VAL A 109 0.01 10.59 7.28
CA VAL A 109 -0.53 10.01 8.53
C VAL A 109 -1.88 9.34 8.31
N GLN A 110 -2.73 9.92 7.46
CA GLN A 110 -4.00 9.31 7.06
C GLN A 110 -3.76 8.12 6.11
N ALA A 111 -2.89 8.30 5.11
CA ALA A 111 -2.56 7.26 4.14
C ALA A 111 -1.86 6.03 4.75
N ALA A 112 -1.30 6.15 5.95
CA ALA A 112 -0.71 5.03 6.70
C ALA A 112 -1.72 4.29 7.61
N ASP A 113 -2.96 4.76 7.72
CA ASP A 113 -3.96 4.23 8.65
C ASP A 113 -4.96 3.30 7.96
N PRO A 114 -4.99 1.99 8.30
CA PRO A 114 -5.95 1.05 7.77
C PRO A 114 -7.41 1.45 7.94
N ALA A 115 -7.73 2.08 9.07
CA ALA A 115 -9.10 2.45 9.39
C ALA A 115 -9.58 3.60 8.50
N PHE A 116 -8.70 4.54 8.15
CA PHE A 116 -8.99 5.60 7.18
C PHE A 116 -9.35 5.03 5.80
N TRP A 117 -8.54 4.11 5.28
CA TRP A 117 -8.84 3.49 3.98
C TRP A 117 -10.12 2.66 4.01
N THR A 118 -10.37 1.95 5.11
CA THR A 118 -11.63 1.21 5.31
C THR A 118 -12.82 2.15 5.25
N LEU A 119 -12.75 3.32 5.91
CA LEU A 119 -13.80 4.33 5.86
C LEU A 119 -14.05 4.82 4.42
N CYS A 120 -12.97 5.15 3.70
CA CYS A 120 -13.06 5.56 2.30
C CYS A 120 -13.75 4.49 1.46
N HIS A 121 -13.32 3.23 1.56
CA HIS A 121 -13.92 2.13 0.80
C HIS A 121 -15.37 1.87 1.19
N ALA A 122 -15.73 1.94 2.47
CA ALA A 122 -17.12 1.78 2.89
C ALA A 122 -18.03 2.79 2.16
N ILE A 123 -17.62 4.06 2.14
CA ILE A 123 -18.37 5.13 1.48
C ILE A 123 -18.36 4.97 -0.04
N TRP A 124 -17.22 4.65 -0.65
CA TRP A 124 -17.11 4.41 -2.09
C TRP A 124 -17.94 3.22 -2.57
N ILE A 125 -17.98 2.13 -1.78
CA ILE A 125 -18.83 0.97 -2.02
C ILE A 125 -20.30 1.39 -2.00
N GLY A 126 -20.77 2.05 -0.94
CA GLY A 126 -22.18 2.45 -0.83
C GLY A 126 -22.61 3.48 -1.88
N ASN A 127 -21.67 4.27 -2.39
CA ASN A 127 -21.89 5.24 -3.47
C ASN A 127 -21.69 4.66 -4.87
N TRP A 128 -21.55 3.34 -5.01
CA TRP A 128 -21.39 2.66 -6.30
C TRP A 128 -20.20 3.18 -7.12
N MET A 129 -19.11 3.54 -6.44
CA MET A 129 -17.86 3.95 -7.08
C MET A 129 -17.01 2.75 -7.56
N PHE A 130 -17.60 1.54 -7.52
CA PHE A 130 -17.04 0.30 -8.05
C PHE A 130 -18.16 -0.39 -8.83
N GLU A 131 -17.87 -0.86 -10.05
CA GLU A 131 -18.89 -1.49 -10.91
C GLU A 131 -19.46 -2.80 -10.32
N GLU A 132 -20.60 -3.24 -10.86
CA GLU A 132 -21.48 -4.34 -10.42
C GLU A 132 -20.77 -5.67 -10.17
N ASP A 133 -20.16 -5.76 -8.99
CA ASP A 133 -19.98 -6.95 -8.15
C ASP A 133 -18.96 -6.60 -7.06
N VAL A 134 -19.32 -5.68 -6.16
CA VAL A 134 -18.54 -5.38 -4.95
C VAL A 134 -18.09 -6.69 -4.27
N GLY A 135 -18.99 -7.69 -4.23
CA GLY A 135 -18.66 -9.06 -3.84
C GLY A 135 -17.52 -9.68 -4.67
N SER A 136 -17.67 -9.84 -5.98
CA SER A 136 -16.70 -10.59 -6.80
C SER A 136 -15.33 -9.89 -6.90
N ALA A 137 -15.29 -8.56 -6.92
CA ALA A 137 -14.04 -7.78 -7.00
C ALA A 137 -13.18 -7.93 -5.72
N PHE A 138 -13.83 -8.03 -4.54
CA PHE A 138 -13.14 -8.19 -3.26
C PHE A 138 -12.96 -9.66 -2.82
N MET A 139 -13.62 -10.62 -3.49
CA MET A 139 -13.67 -12.04 -3.10
C MET A 139 -12.71 -12.96 -3.86
N VAL A 140 -11.90 -12.49 -4.83
CA VAL A 140 -11.20 -13.36 -5.80
C VAL A 140 -10.66 -14.67 -5.20
N GLY A 141 -11.39 -15.73 -5.50
CA GLY A 141 -11.24 -17.10 -5.06
C GLY A 141 -12.47 -17.87 -5.52
N SER A 142 -12.31 -19.06 -6.10
CA SER A 142 -13.45 -19.93 -6.36
C SER A 142 -14.19 -20.21 -5.05
N ARG A 143 -15.47 -20.62 -5.13
CA ARG A 143 -16.26 -21.10 -3.98
C ARG A 143 -15.56 -22.22 -3.18
N ASP A 144 -14.46 -22.76 -3.71
CA ASP A 144 -13.64 -23.83 -3.14
C ASP A 144 -12.59 -23.32 -2.12
N ARG A 145 -12.48 -22.00 -1.89
CA ARG A 145 -11.64 -21.43 -0.82
C ARG A 145 -12.48 -21.12 0.43
N THR A 146 -11.92 -21.39 1.61
CA THR A 146 -12.61 -21.20 2.91
C THR A 146 -13.09 -19.75 3.11
N SER A 147 -14.18 -19.56 3.86
CA SER A 147 -14.73 -18.25 4.26
C SER A 147 -13.66 -17.29 4.81
N ASP A 148 -12.71 -17.83 5.59
CA ASP A 148 -11.53 -17.12 6.11
C ASP A 148 -10.68 -16.45 5.03
N GLN A 149 -10.41 -17.15 3.92
CA GLN A 149 -9.60 -16.59 2.84
C GLN A 149 -10.33 -15.44 2.14
N ARG A 150 -11.65 -15.56 1.98
CA ARG A 150 -12.50 -14.52 1.37
C ARG A 150 -12.54 -13.27 2.26
N ALA A 151 -12.76 -13.43 3.55
CA ALA A 151 -12.72 -12.33 4.52
C ALA A 151 -11.35 -11.61 4.53
N ARG A 152 -10.25 -12.37 4.51
CA ARG A 152 -8.89 -11.78 4.44
C ARG A 152 -8.65 -11.01 3.15
N ASN A 153 -9.10 -11.53 2.01
CA ASN A 153 -8.96 -10.85 0.72
C ASN A 153 -9.76 -9.55 0.71
N PHE A 154 -11.00 -9.57 1.20
CA PHE A 154 -11.80 -8.37 1.38
C PHE A 154 -11.09 -7.33 2.24
N LEU A 155 -10.67 -7.69 3.46
CA LEU A 155 -10.01 -6.78 4.39
C LEU A 155 -8.70 -6.20 3.85
N ARG A 156 -7.89 -7.01 3.16
CA ARG A 156 -6.68 -6.53 2.47
C ARG A 156 -7.01 -5.44 1.46
N SER A 157 -8.08 -5.62 0.71
CA SER A 157 -8.48 -4.72 -0.36
C SER A 157 -9.02 -3.39 0.16
N VAL A 158 -9.93 -3.43 1.15
CA VAL A 158 -10.63 -2.22 1.63
C VAL A 158 -9.84 -1.38 2.64
N GLY A 159 -8.89 -1.97 3.36
CA GLY A 159 -8.14 -1.23 4.39
C GLY A 159 -6.74 -1.72 4.66
N GLY A 160 -6.34 -2.87 4.11
CA GLY A 160 -5.15 -3.58 4.57
C GLY A 160 -5.33 -4.12 6.00
N LEU A 161 -4.80 -5.30 6.29
CA LEU A 161 -4.77 -5.76 7.70
C LEU A 161 -3.57 -5.15 8.41
N LYS A 162 -3.78 -4.68 9.64
CA LYS A 162 -2.70 -4.25 10.53
C LYS A 162 -1.93 -5.48 11.02
N LYS A 163 -0.60 -5.38 11.07
CA LYS A 163 0.30 -6.50 11.45
C LYS A 163 -0.08 -7.09 12.81
N VAL A 164 -0.60 -8.32 12.81
CA VAL A 164 -0.31 -9.32 13.85
C VAL A 164 -0.01 -10.63 13.13
N ARG A 165 1.26 -11.04 13.15
CA ARG A 165 1.82 -12.28 12.55
C ARG A 165 1.73 -12.42 11.01
N GLY A 166 2.79 -11.97 10.33
CA GLY A 166 3.14 -12.46 8.99
C GLY A 166 2.69 -11.62 7.80
N ASN A 167 3.27 -10.42 7.65
CA ASN A 167 3.32 -9.61 6.42
C ASN A 167 1.97 -9.15 5.83
N VAL A 168 1.19 -8.36 6.57
CA VAL A 168 0.09 -7.57 5.97
C VAL A 168 0.27 -6.10 6.34
N SER A 169 0.11 -5.20 5.36
CA SER A 169 0.33 -3.76 5.48
C SER A 169 -0.61 -2.99 4.55
N VAL A 170 -1.25 -1.93 5.05
CA VAL A 170 -2.10 -1.05 4.22
C VAL A 170 -1.34 -0.36 3.10
N LEU A 171 -0.01 -0.22 3.20
CA LEU A 171 0.80 0.36 2.12
C LEU A 171 0.97 -0.58 0.92
N GLU A 172 0.84 -1.89 1.14
CA GLU A 172 1.14 -2.93 0.15
C GLU A 172 -0.11 -3.68 -0.33
N ASP A 173 -1.06 -3.91 0.58
CA ASP A 173 -2.21 -4.78 0.33
C ASP A 173 -3.45 -4.02 -0.16
N CYS A 174 -3.65 -2.78 0.30
CA CYS A 174 -4.71 -1.92 -0.20
C CYS A 174 -4.22 -1.24 -1.50
N GLN A 175 -4.81 -1.59 -2.64
CA GLN A 175 -4.33 -1.13 -3.95
C GLN A 175 -4.40 0.40 -4.11
N ILE A 176 -5.49 1.03 -3.65
CA ILE A 176 -5.66 2.49 -3.73
C ILE A 176 -4.63 3.21 -2.85
N SER A 177 -4.41 2.72 -1.63
CA SER A 177 -3.35 3.24 -0.74
C SER A 177 -1.96 3.10 -1.38
N ALA A 178 -1.67 1.92 -1.95
CA ALA A 178 -0.39 1.65 -2.61
C ALA A 178 -0.17 2.59 -3.81
N ALA A 179 -1.20 2.85 -4.61
CA ALA A 179 -1.17 3.79 -5.74
C ALA A 179 -0.88 5.21 -5.28
N TRP A 180 -1.58 5.66 -4.23
CA TRP A 180 -1.34 6.97 -3.62
C TRP A 180 0.12 7.14 -3.19
N TRP A 181 0.67 6.15 -2.49
CA TRP A 181 2.06 6.21 -2.03
C TRP A 181 3.07 6.18 -3.17
N ARG A 182 2.86 5.38 -4.22
CA ARG A 182 3.70 5.40 -5.42
C ARG A 182 3.75 6.78 -6.05
N CYS A 183 2.59 7.38 -6.30
CA CYS A 183 2.49 8.73 -6.85
C CYS A 183 3.19 9.75 -5.93
N ARG A 184 2.94 9.68 -4.62
CA ARG A 184 3.54 10.59 -3.66
C ARG A 184 5.07 10.50 -3.62
N ILE A 185 5.62 9.29 -3.67
CA ILE A 185 7.07 9.08 -3.68
C ILE A 185 7.66 9.53 -5.01
N ALA A 186 7.00 9.28 -6.13
CA ALA A 186 7.45 9.78 -7.43
C ALA A 186 7.57 11.32 -7.43
N GLU A 187 6.59 12.02 -6.86
CA GLU A 187 6.64 13.48 -6.71
C GLU A 187 7.81 13.94 -5.83
N ILE A 188 8.02 13.28 -4.69
CA ILE A 188 9.10 13.62 -3.74
C ILE A 188 10.46 13.36 -4.39
N ALA A 189 10.64 12.19 -5.00
CA ALA A 189 11.88 11.78 -5.63
C ALA A 189 12.23 12.69 -6.81
N SER A 190 11.27 12.97 -7.69
CA SER A 190 11.48 13.87 -8.84
C SER A 190 11.84 15.29 -8.40
N ARG A 191 11.17 15.82 -7.38
CA ARG A 191 11.50 17.15 -6.83
C ARG A 191 12.91 17.19 -6.26
N ALA A 192 13.25 16.25 -5.38
CA ALA A 192 14.56 16.20 -4.75
C ALA A 192 15.68 15.93 -5.76
N ALA A 193 15.45 15.11 -6.80
CA ALA A 193 16.40 14.91 -7.88
C ALA A 193 16.68 16.23 -8.63
N ARG A 194 15.62 16.96 -9.00
CA ARG A 194 15.75 18.27 -9.67
C ARG A 194 16.49 19.30 -8.81
N ASP A 195 16.21 19.34 -7.51
CA ASP A 195 16.88 20.24 -6.57
C ASP A 195 18.40 19.93 -6.47
N ASN A 196 18.82 18.74 -6.89
CA ASN A 196 20.23 18.31 -6.99
C ASN A 196 20.77 18.30 -8.43
N GLY A 197 20.06 18.88 -9.39
CA GLY A 197 20.53 19.03 -10.78
C GLY A 197 20.29 17.82 -11.70
N GLU A 198 19.53 16.82 -11.26
CA GLU A 198 19.21 15.63 -12.05
C GLU A 198 17.94 15.82 -12.90
N SER A 199 17.93 15.21 -14.09
CA SER A 199 16.76 15.17 -14.98
C SER A 199 15.94 13.90 -14.74
N LEU A 200 15.18 13.86 -13.63
CA LEU A 200 14.22 12.80 -13.35
C LEU A 200 12.80 13.38 -13.23
N SER A 201 11.95 13.13 -14.23
CA SER A 201 10.55 13.55 -14.19
C SER A 201 9.72 12.67 -13.24
N CYS A 202 8.57 13.19 -12.80
CA CYS A 202 7.63 12.44 -11.98
C CYS A 202 7.09 11.19 -12.70
N ALA A 203 6.93 11.26 -14.03
CA ALA A 203 6.45 10.12 -14.83
C ALA A 203 7.49 9.00 -14.89
N GLU A 204 8.76 9.34 -15.08
CA GLU A 204 9.88 8.39 -15.07
C GLU A 204 10.05 7.76 -13.68
N ALA A 205 10.04 8.58 -12.63
CA ALA A 205 10.08 8.10 -11.25
C ALA A 205 8.92 7.14 -10.95
N HIS A 206 7.71 7.49 -11.38
CA HIS A 206 6.54 6.61 -11.24
C HIS A 206 6.71 5.30 -12.01
N GLY A 207 7.24 5.34 -13.23
CA GLY A 207 7.54 4.14 -14.03
C GLY A 207 8.44 3.16 -13.28
N VAL A 208 9.53 3.65 -12.67
CA VAL A 208 10.44 2.82 -11.85
C VAL A 208 9.71 2.17 -10.67
N LEU A 209 8.84 2.91 -9.98
CA LEU A 209 8.08 2.40 -8.82
C LEU A 209 7.00 1.39 -9.21
N TRP A 210 6.43 1.56 -10.41
CA TRP A 210 5.37 0.73 -10.98
C TRP A 210 5.89 -0.63 -11.46
N HIS A 211 7.04 -0.64 -12.14
CA HIS A 211 7.62 -1.84 -12.72
C HIS A 211 8.18 -2.81 -11.65
N ASN A 212 8.14 -4.12 -11.95
CA ASN A 212 8.82 -5.20 -11.22
C ASN A 212 8.45 -5.40 -9.73
N GLY A 213 7.35 -4.83 -9.25
CA GLY A 213 6.95 -4.97 -7.84
C GLY A 213 7.92 -4.27 -6.86
N VAL A 214 8.75 -3.35 -7.36
CA VAL A 214 9.78 -2.62 -6.59
C VAL A 214 9.18 -1.93 -5.37
N TRP A 215 8.02 -1.28 -5.55
CA TRP A 215 7.23 -0.73 -4.47
C TRP A 215 6.82 -1.79 -3.44
N LYS A 216 6.10 -2.82 -3.89
CA LYS A 216 5.45 -3.81 -3.04
C LYS A 216 6.44 -4.67 -2.26
N ASP A 217 7.53 -5.09 -2.89
CA ASP A 217 8.45 -6.06 -2.29
C ASP A 217 9.57 -5.42 -1.46
N ASN A 218 9.92 -4.17 -1.76
CA ASN A 218 11.10 -3.54 -1.20
C ASN A 218 10.78 -2.15 -0.61
N LEU A 219 10.42 -1.16 -1.43
CA LEU A 219 10.36 0.22 -0.94
C LEU A 219 9.33 0.42 0.18
N ALA A 220 8.09 -0.08 0.04
CA ALA A 220 7.07 0.07 1.08
C ALA A 220 7.47 -0.56 2.42
N ARG A 221 8.01 -1.79 2.40
CA ARG A 221 8.48 -2.50 3.61
C ARG A 221 9.62 -1.77 4.31
N TRP A 222 10.53 -1.21 3.52
CA TRP A 222 11.68 -0.48 4.03
C TRP A 222 11.27 0.91 4.53
N SER A 223 10.38 1.62 3.84
CA SER A 223 9.75 2.84 4.32
C SER A 223 9.03 2.63 5.65
N LEU A 224 8.36 1.48 5.87
CA LEU A 224 7.71 1.15 7.15
C LEU A 224 8.68 0.82 8.29
N LYS A 225 9.79 0.14 8.01
CA LYS A 225 10.79 -0.22 9.02
C LYS A 225 11.72 0.95 9.37
N CYS A 226 11.89 1.89 8.45
CA CYS A 226 12.84 2.99 8.52
C CYS A 226 12.17 4.32 8.12
N VAL A 227 10.95 4.58 8.61
CA VAL A 227 10.14 5.78 8.30
C VAL A 227 10.93 7.09 8.46
N THR A 228 11.93 7.10 9.34
CA THR A 228 12.76 8.29 9.60
C THR A 228 13.98 8.44 8.68
N VAL A 229 14.45 7.38 8.03
CA VAL A 229 15.73 7.36 7.31
C VAL A 229 15.53 7.23 5.80
N LEU A 230 14.63 6.35 5.37
CA LEU A 230 14.38 6.06 3.95
C LEU A 230 13.17 6.81 3.39
N CYS A 231 12.44 7.55 4.23
CA CYS A 231 11.54 8.60 3.75
C CYS A 231 12.26 9.95 3.58
N ALA A 232 13.57 10.01 3.77
CA ALA A 232 14.34 11.19 3.43
C ALA A 232 14.25 11.42 1.90
N PRO A 233 13.76 12.60 1.45
CA PRO A 233 13.54 12.87 0.03
C PRO A 233 14.78 12.61 -0.84
N GLN A 234 15.98 12.94 -0.33
CA GLN A 234 17.24 12.74 -1.05
C GLN A 234 17.60 11.27 -1.25
N ALA A 235 17.39 10.41 -0.23
CA ALA A 235 17.62 8.98 -0.39
C ALA A 235 16.66 8.36 -1.41
N LEU A 236 15.37 8.70 -1.33
CA LEU A 236 14.38 8.24 -2.31
C LEU A 236 14.75 8.69 -3.72
N ALA A 237 15.12 9.96 -3.89
CA ALA A 237 15.56 10.49 -5.16
C ALA A 237 16.80 9.76 -5.69
N ALA A 238 17.82 9.52 -4.88
CA ALA A 238 19.05 8.84 -5.32
C ALA A 238 18.76 7.41 -5.77
N VAL A 239 17.99 6.65 -4.98
CA VAL A 239 17.58 5.28 -5.32
C VAL A 239 16.81 5.25 -6.63
N VAL A 240 15.77 6.08 -6.76
CA VAL A 240 14.94 6.09 -7.98
C VAL A 240 15.74 6.57 -9.19
N SER A 241 16.62 7.56 -9.03
CA SER A 241 17.44 8.09 -10.13
C SER A 241 18.44 7.06 -10.65
N VAL A 242 19.13 6.32 -9.77
CA VAL A 242 20.06 5.27 -10.20
C VAL A 242 19.33 4.11 -10.84
N LEU A 243 18.21 3.65 -10.26
CA LEU A 243 17.41 2.60 -10.87
C LEU A 243 16.85 3.01 -12.24
N PHE A 244 16.50 4.29 -12.42
CA PHE A 244 16.11 4.83 -13.71
C PHE A 244 17.26 4.81 -14.71
N ARG A 245 18.44 5.34 -14.34
CA ARG A 245 19.62 5.42 -15.23
C ARG A 245 20.11 4.06 -15.71
N HIS A 246 20.12 3.07 -14.84
CA HIS A 246 20.63 1.73 -15.16
C HIS A 246 19.59 0.84 -15.85
N GLY A 247 18.31 1.23 -15.82
CA GLY A 247 17.20 0.36 -16.21
C GLY A 247 17.06 -0.81 -15.24
N LEU A 248 15.83 -1.14 -14.87
CA LEU A 248 15.60 -2.36 -14.09
C LEU A 248 15.78 -3.59 -14.97
N ALA A 249 16.42 -4.62 -14.43
CA ALA A 249 16.50 -5.91 -15.11
C ALA A 249 15.11 -6.41 -15.52
N THR A 250 15.02 -7.02 -16.71
CA THR A 250 13.76 -7.53 -17.27
C THR A 250 13.21 -8.74 -16.51
N LYS A 251 14.09 -9.51 -15.85
CA LYS A 251 13.71 -10.62 -14.96
C LYS A 251 13.37 -10.09 -13.56
N GLN A 252 12.18 -10.43 -13.07
CA GLN A 252 11.66 -9.97 -11.78
C GLN A 252 12.57 -10.31 -10.57
N GLY A 253 13.25 -11.46 -10.60
CA GLY A 253 14.18 -11.87 -9.54
C GLY A 253 15.42 -10.97 -9.43
N ASP A 254 15.92 -10.47 -10.55
CA ASP A 254 17.11 -9.62 -10.61
C ASP A 254 16.77 -8.19 -10.18
N ALA A 255 15.64 -7.66 -10.66
CA ALA A 255 15.14 -6.35 -10.24
C ALA A 255 14.94 -6.28 -8.70
N LYS A 256 14.43 -7.35 -8.09
CA LYS A 256 14.29 -7.43 -6.63
C LYS A 256 15.65 -7.37 -5.93
N ARG A 257 16.64 -8.13 -6.41
CA ARG A 257 18.00 -8.16 -5.83
C ARG A 257 18.69 -6.80 -5.92
N GLN A 258 18.66 -6.20 -7.11
CA GLN A 258 19.22 -4.87 -7.37
C GLN A 258 18.63 -3.83 -6.41
N VAL A 259 17.30 -3.75 -6.31
CA VAL A 259 16.65 -2.81 -5.38
C VAL A 259 17.06 -3.08 -3.93
N GLN A 260 17.12 -4.33 -3.49
CA GLN A 260 17.53 -4.65 -2.12
C GLN A 260 18.99 -4.25 -1.84
N ALA A 261 19.88 -4.46 -2.80
CA ALA A 261 21.29 -4.13 -2.66
C ALA A 261 21.48 -2.62 -2.55
N VAL A 262 20.82 -1.86 -3.43
CA VAL A 262 20.82 -0.40 -3.43
C VAL A 262 20.23 0.16 -2.12
N MET A 263 19.09 -0.35 -1.67
CA MET A 263 18.46 0.07 -0.41
C MET A 263 19.32 -0.24 0.82
N ARG A 264 19.99 -1.40 0.84
CA ARG A 264 20.95 -1.75 1.90
C ARG A 264 22.18 -0.87 1.88
N ALA A 265 22.64 -0.41 0.71
CA ALA A 265 23.75 0.51 0.62
C ALA A 265 23.40 1.86 1.25
N VAL A 266 22.24 2.44 0.90
CA VAL A 266 21.74 3.68 1.54
C VAL A 266 21.57 3.52 3.05
N ALA A 267 20.96 2.41 3.49
CA ALA A 267 20.80 2.14 4.91
C ALA A 267 22.14 2.02 5.63
N ARG A 268 23.17 1.43 5.01
CA ARG A 268 24.52 1.36 5.59
C ARG A 268 25.09 2.75 5.84
N VAL A 269 24.90 3.70 4.93
CA VAL A 269 25.42 5.05 5.13
C VAL A 269 24.65 5.81 6.21
N SER A 270 23.36 5.52 6.37
CA SER A 270 22.53 6.13 7.42
C SER A 270 22.93 5.79 8.86
N TYR A 271 23.67 4.70 9.09
CA TYR A 271 24.15 4.38 10.44
C TYR A 271 25.22 5.35 10.92
N ASN A 272 25.94 5.98 9.99
CA ASN A 272 27.05 6.88 10.31
C ASN A 272 26.66 8.36 10.17
N TYR A 273 25.59 8.66 9.42
CA TYR A 273 25.20 10.03 9.08
C TYR A 273 23.69 10.20 9.05
N SER A 274 23.21 11.41 9.36
CA SER A 274 21.83 11.77 9.03
C SER A 274 21.70 11.84 7.52
N VAL A 275 20.80 11.02 6.96
CA VAL A 275 20.53 10.98 5.51
C VAL A 275 20.03 12.32 4.98
N HIS A 276 19.49 13.18 5.85
CA HIS A 276 19.08 14.54 5.50
C HIS A 276 20.23 15.52 5.26
N SER A 277 21.43 15.21 5.78
CA SER A 277 22.61 16.07 5.69
C SER A 277 23.70 15.48 4.80
N MET A 278 23.42 14.37 4.13
CA MET A 278 24.38 13.74 3.24
C MET A 278 24.48 14.50 1.91
N ASP A 279 25.69 14.56 1.38
CA ASP A 279 25.92 15.10 0.05
C ASP A 279 25.30 14.18 -1.02
N TRP A 280 24.74 14.79 -2.07
CA TRP A 280 24.07 14.06 -3.16
C TRP A 280 25.01 13.08 -3.85
N ALA A 281 26.26 13.47 -4.13
CA ALA A 281 27.20 12.61 -4.82
C ALA A 281 27.57 11.39 -3.97
N GLN A 282 27.67 11.55 -2.65
CA GLN A 282 27.92 10.43 -1.73
C GLN A 282 26.75 9.45 -1.69
N LEU A 283 25.50 9.96 -1.68
CA LEU A 283 24.31 9.11 -1.73
C LEU A 283 24.25 8.34 -3.06
N VAL A 284 24.45 9.02 -4.18
CA VAL A 284 24.46 8.39 -5.51
C VAL A 284 25.55 7.34 -5.61
N ALA A 285 26.79 7.64 -5.18
CA ALA A 285 27.88 6.69 -5.22
C ALA A 285 27.61 5.44 -4.36
N ALA A 286 27.01 5.60 -3.18
CA ALA A 286 26.62 4.46 -2.34
C ALA A 286 25.54 3.60 -3.02
N VAL A 287 24.57 4.24 -3.66
CA VAL A 287 23.48 3.59 -4.40
C VAL A 287 24.02 2.82 -5.60
N GLU A 288 24.93 3.40 -6.38
CA GLU A 288 25.61 2.78 -7.51
C GLU A 288 26.51 1.60 -7.08
N ASP A 289 27.26 1.75 -5.99
CA ASP A 289 28.07 0.67 -5.40
C ASP A 289 27.20 -0.52 -4.99
N GLY A 290 26.05 -0.24 -4.37
CA GLY A 290 25.06 -1.26 -4.05
C GLY A 290 24.56 -2.01 -5.28
N LEU A 291 24.36 -1.32 -6.39
CA LEU A 291 23.92 -1.93 -7.64
C LEU A 291 25.01 -2.81 -8.26
N ALA A 292 26.25 -2.31 -8.35
CA ALA A 292 27.39 -3.05 -8.90
C ALA A 292 27.66 -4.36 -8.13
N HIS A 293 27.54 -4.34 -6.80
CA HIS A 293 27.64 -5.55 -5.97
C HIS A 293 26.53 -6.57 -6.25
N SER A 294 25.32 -6.12 -6.63
CA SER A 294 24.24 -7.04 -7.01
C SER A 294 24.54 -7.77 -8.32
N ASP A 295 25.12 -7.06 -9.29
CA ASP A 295 25.38 -7.62 -10.62
C ASP A 295 26.54 -8.63 -10.61
N GLN A 296 27.57 -8.41 -9.77
CA GLN A 296 28.66 -9.36 -9.57
C GLN A 296 28.18 -10.71 -9.01
N ILE A 297 27.20 -10.70 -8.10
CA ILE A 297 26.63 -11.94 -7.53
C ILE A 297 25.87 -12.73 -8.62
N ASN A 298 25.25 -12.06 -9.59
CA ASN A 298 24.56 -12.72 -10.70
C ASN A 298 25.54 -13.43 -11.65
N MET A 299 26.68 -12.79 -11.96
CA MET A 299 27.68 -13.39 -12.85
C MET A 299 28.30 -14.67 -12.27
N ILE A 300 28.47 -14.74 -10.95
CA ILE A 300 29.01 -15.92 -10.26
C ILE A 300 28.00 -17.08 -10.31
N HIS A 301 26.72 -16.81 -10.03
CA HIS A 301 25.68 -17.83 -10.07
C HIS A 301 25.38 -18.35 -11.49
N GLU A 302 25.43 -17.49 -12.51
CA GLU A 302 25.24 -17.92 -13.90
C GLU A 302 26.42 -18.76 -14.41
N ALA A 303 27.65 -18.50 -13.94
CA ALA A 303 28.82 -19.33 -14.25
C ALA A 303 28.68 -20.74 -13.65
N ASP A 304 28.27 -20.85 -12.39
CA ASP A 304 28.10 -22.13 -11.67
C ASP A 304 26.97 -23.02 -12.23
N GLU A 305 25.97 -22.43 -12.91
CA GLU A 305 24.87 -23.19 -13.55
C GLU A 305 25.21 -23.67 -14.98
N SER A 306 26.37 -23.25 -15.52
CA SER A 306 26.82 -23.57 -16.89
C SER A 306 28.00 -24.54 -16.96
N GLU A 307 28.49 -25.02 -15.81
CA GLU A 307 29.41 -26.17 -15.65
C GLU A 307 28.66 -27.46 -15.27
#